data_AF-A0A927T0W5-F1
#
_entry.id   AF-A0A927T0W5-F1
#
_cell.length_a   1.000
_cell.length_b   1.000
_cell.length_c   1.000
_cell.angle_alpha   90.00
_cell.angle_beta   90.00
_cell.angle_gamma   90.00
#
_symmetry.space_group_name_H-M   'P 1'
#
loop_
_entity.id
_entity.type
_entity.pdbx_description
1 polymer ?
#
loop_
_entity_poly.entity_id
_entity_poly.type
_entity_poly.pdbx_seq_one_letter_code
_entity_poly.pdbx_strand_id
1 'polypeptide(L)'
;MNKKYLLKDILFFIFLIIIACSSILPKAVNNLDELWNFNFARNFANDKLPYKDFNMVQTPLLSFVAGMILKVFGTELLVMRILAIILSISIFFIIYKILMNLKISRKIIYVFLLALMLLCKNYLCIDYNFAVLFIILLTTFLELKYIEKNSFKKDFFIGLLVRNIDFNKTNNGNFF
;
A
#
# COMPACT_ATOMS: atom_id res chain seq x y z
N MET A 1 8.49 3.69 25.85
CA MET A 1 9.05 4.62 24.83
C MET A 1 9.01 6.02 25.39
N ASN A 2 10.10 6.81 25.33
CA ASN A 2 10.12 8.16 25.88
C ASN A 2 9.12 9.06 25.13
N LYS A 3 8.24 9.77 25.85
CA LYS A 3 7.19 10.65 25.29
C LYS A 3 7.76 11.66 24.28
N LYS A 4 8.99 12.15 24.51
CA LYS A 4 9.67 13.08 23.60
C LYS A 4 9.96 12.48 22.23
N TYR A 5 10.31 11.19 22.16
CA TYR A 5 10.56 10.52 20.89
C TYR A 5 9.26 10.14 20.18
N LEU A 6 8.22 9.77 20.93
CA LEU A 6 6.89 9.54 20.35
C LEU A 6 6.35 10.79 19.64
N LEU A 7 6.45 11.95 20.30
CA LEU A 7 5.99 13.21 19.71
C LEU A 7 6.77 13.56 18.43
N LYS A 8 8.08 13.30 18.40
CA LYS A 8 8.91 13.49 17.19
C LYS A 8 8.51 12.55 16.06
N ASP A 9 8.25 11.28 16.36
CA ASP A 9 7.79 10.31 15.37
C ASP A 9 6.44 10.75 14.75
N ILE A 10 5.49 11.17 15.59
CA ILE A 10 4.18 11.66 15.14
C ILE A 10 4.34 12.89 14.23
N LEU A 11 5.11 13.90 14.65
CA LEU A 11 5.35 15.09 13.84
C LEU A 11 6.00 14.75 12.50
N PHE A 12 6.94 13.80 12.48
CA PHE A 12 7.58 13.35 11.25
C PHE A 12 6.59 12.68 10.30
N PHE A 13 5.69 11.83 10.79
CA PHE A 13 4.67 11.21 9.95
C PHE A 13 3.61 12.21 9.46
N ILE A 14 3.23 13.20 10.28
CA ILE A 14 2.38 14.31 9.82
C ILE A 14 3.06 15.05 8.67
N PHE A 15 4.36 15.31 8.78
CA PHE A 15 5.11 15.94 7.70
C PHE A 15 5.15 15.09 6.42
N LEU A 16 5.34 13.77 6.53
CA LEU A 16 5.25 12.87 5.37
C LEU A 16 3.86 12.84 4.74
N ILE A 17 2.79 12.89 5.55
CA ILE A 17 1.40 12.99 5.07
C ILE A 17 1.22 14.27 4.24
N ILE A 18 1.72 15.41 4.72
CA ILE A 18 1.64 16.68 3.99
C ILE A 18 2.34 16.57 2.63
N ILE A 19 3.54 15.96 2.58
CA ILE A 19 4.27 15.73 1.32
C ILE A 19 3.44 14.84 0.37
N ALA A 20 2.89 13.73 0.87
CA ALA A 20 2.06 12.82 0.08
C ALA A 20 0.81 13.53 -0.46
N CYS A 21 0.08 14.27 0.38
CA CYS A 21 -1.08 15.08 -0.04
C CYS A 21 -0.71 16.08 -1.14
N SER A 22 0.40 16.81 -0.95
CA SER A 22 0.87 17.81 -1.93
C SER A 22 1.30 17.21 -3.27
N SER A 23 1.67 15.94 -3.29
CA SER A 23 2.13 15.25 -4.51
C SER A 23 1.00 14.52 -5.24
N ILE A 24 0.05 13.94 -4.49
CA ILE A 24 -1.01 13.08 -5.03
C ILE A 24 -2.26 13.89 -5.39
N LEU A 25 -2.73 14.80 -4.52
CA LEU A 25 -4.01 15.49 -4.71
C LEU A 25 -4.03 16.44 -5.92
N PRO A 26 -3.01 17.30 -6.17
CA PRO A 26 -3.03 18.22 -7.30
C PRO A 26 -2.57 17.58 -8.61
N LYS A 27 -2.22 16.29 -8.61
CA LYS A 27 -1.72 15.61 -9.81
C LYS A 27 -2.76 15.69 -10.94
N ALA A 28 -2.35 16.13 -12.12
CA ALA A 28 -3.22 16.13 -13.29
C ALA A 28 -3.71 14.71 -13.58
N VAL A 29 -4.95 14.59 -14.09
CA VAL A 29 -5.54 13.30 -14.46
C VAL A 29 -4.99 12.87 -15.81
N ASN A 30 -3.70 12.51 -15.84
CA ASN A 30 -2.97 12.07 -17.03
C ASN A 30 -2.27 10.73 -16.82
N ASN A 31 -2.28 10.20 -15.59
CA ASN A 31 -1.69 8.92 -15.29
C ASN A 31 -2.65 7.80 -15.68
N LEU A 32 -2.29 7.06 -16.72
CA LEU A 32 -3.08 5.96 -17.24
C LEU A 32 -3.32 4.88 -16.17
N ASP A 33 -2.30 4.57 -15.36
CA ASP A 33 -2.39 3.54 -14.31
C ASP A 33 -3.37 3.94 -13.19
N GLU A 34 -3.41 5.22 -12.82
CA GLU A 34 -4.37 5.75 -11.84
C GLU A 34 -5.81 5.59 -12.34
N LEU A 35 -6.04 5.93 -13.61
CA LEU A 35 -7.34 5.84 -14.25
C LEU A 35 -7.81 4.39 -14.41
N TRP A 36 -6.92 3.47 -14.79
CA TRP A 36 -7.25 2.04 -14.86
C TRP A 36 -7.68 1.49 -13.51
N ASN A 37 -6.86 1.70 -12.47
CA ASN A 37 -7.16 1.23 -11.12
C ASN A 37 -8.46 1.83 -10.56
N PHE A 38 -8.72 3.11 -10.84
CA PHE A 38 -9.99 3.76 -10.50
C PHE A 38 -11.17 3.12 -11.24
N ASN A 39 -11.07 2.90 -12.55
CA ASN A 39 -12.15 2.32 -13.34
C ASN A 39 -12.45 0.87 -12.93
N PHE A 40 -11.44 0.07 -12.63
CA PHE A 40 -11.66 -1.29 -12.11
C PHE A 40 -12.39 -1.25 -10.77
N ALA A 41 -11.93 -0.43 -9.82
CA ALA A 41 -12.60 -0.27 -8.54
C ALA A 41 -14.05 0.25 -8.69
N ARG A 42 -14.28 1.18 -9.62
CA ARG A 42 -15.62 1.71 -9.92
C ARG A 42 -16.54 0.64 -10.53
N ASN A 43 -16.02 -0.24 -11.37
CA ASN A 43 -16.81 -1.37 -11.89
C ASN A 43 -17.27 -2.30 -10.76
N PHE A 44 -16.40 -2.59 -9.78
CA PHE A 44 -16.80 -3.33 -8.58
C PHE A 44 -17.86 -2.59 -7.76
N ALA A 45 -17.73 -1.27 -7.58
CA ALA A 45 -18.72 -0.47 -6.86
C ALA A 45 -20.11 -0.50 -7.54
N ASN A 46 -20.13 -0.66 -8.87
CA ASN A 46 -21.32 -0.78 -9.71
C ASN A 46 -21.78 -2.24 -9.91
N ASP A 47 -21.35 -3.17 -9.05
CA ASP A 47 -21.77 -4.57 -9.04
C ASP A 47 -21.46 -5.35 -10.33
N LYS A 48 -20.46 -4.91 -11.11
CA LYS A 48 -19.95 -5.64 -12.27
C LYS A 48 -18.96 -6.72 -11.86
N LEU A 49 -19.01 -7.86 -12.54
CA LEU A 49 -18.14 -9.00 -12.29
C LEU A 49 -16.85 -8.92 -13.14
N PRO A 50 -15.67 -9.06 -12.51
CA PRO A 50 -14.39 -9.10 -13.23
C PRO A 50 -14.35 -10.34 -14.14
N TYR A 51 -13.66 -10.22 -15.27
CA TYR A 51 -13.51 -11.26 -16.32
C TYR A 51 -14.80 -11.69 -17.03
N LYS A 52 -15.96 -11.15 -16.63
CA LYS A 52 -17.24 -11.35 -17.30
C LYS A 52 -17.75 -10.05 -17.91
N ASP A 53 -17.84 -9.00 -17.09
CA ASP A 53 -18.40 -7.72 -17.50
C ASP A 53 -17.30 -6.70 -17.86
N PHE A 54 -16.07 -6.94 -17.41
CA PHE A 54 -14.89 -6.16 -17.78
C PHE A 54 -13.61 -7.00 -17.63
N ASN A 55 -12.64 -6.75 -18.52
CA ASN A 55 -11.37 -7.47 -18.52
C ASN A 55 -10.38 -6.81 -17.57
N MET A 56 -9.60 -7.64 -16.86
CA MET A 56 -8.47 -7.23 -16.06
C MET A 56 -7.29 -8.14 -16.37
N VAL A 57 -6.09 -7.59 -16.46
CA VAL A 57 -4.87 -8.41 -16.55
C VAL A 57 -4.42 -8.82 -15.15
N GLN A 58 -4.60 -7.92 -14.19
CA GLN A 58 -4.27 -8.14 -12.79
C GLN A 58 -5.43 -8.83 -12.09
N THR A 59 -5.10 -9.48 -10.99
CA THR A 59 -6.09 -10.03 -10.06
C THR A 59 -6.94 -8.94 -9.41
N PRO A 60 -8.21 -9.26 -9.10
CA PRO A 60 -9.17 -8.25 -8.72
C PRO A 60 -9.07 -7.77 -7.27
N LEU A 61 -8.23 -8.36 -6.41
CA LEU A 61 -8.30 -8.13 -4.96
C LEU A 61 -8.20 -6.65 -4.56
N LEU A 62 -7.21 -5.93 -5.09
CA LEU A 62 -7.05 -4.50 -4.81
C LEU A 62 -8.25 -3.69 -5.30
N SER A 63 -8.70 -3.97 -6.53
CA SER A 63 -9.84 -3.29 -7.14
C SER A 63 -11.15 -3.59 -6.42
N PHE A 64 -11.33 -4.80 -5.90
CA PHE A 64 -12.47 -5.22 -5.10
C PHE A 64 -12.53 -4.48 -3.77
N VAL A 65 -11.42 -4.46 -3.02
CA VAL A 65 -11.32 -3.73 -1.74
C VAL A 65 -11.53 -2.24 -1.96
N ALA A 66 -10.86 -1.65 -2.95
CA ALA A 66 -11.05 -0.25 -3.30
C ALA A 66 -12.49 0.04 -3.77
N GLY A 67 -13.11 -0.86 -4.53
CA GLY A 67 -14.48 -0.75 -5.00
C GLY A 67 -15.51 -0.79 -3.87
N MET A 68 -15.32 -1.62 -2.85
CA MET A 68 -16.13 -1.59 -1.63
C MET A 68 -16.07 -0.22 -0.93
N ILE A 69 -14.89 0.38 -0.86
CA ILE A 69 -14.71 1.71 -0.26
C ILE A 69 -15.38 2.78 -1.13
N LEU A 70 -15.22 2.73 -2.46
CA LEU A 70 -15.94 3.62 -3.39
C LEU A 70 -17.45 3.48 -3.28
N LYS A 71 -17.97 2.27 -3.05
CA LYS A 71 -19.41 2.03 -2.86
C LYS A 71 -19.96 2.75 -1.63
N VAL A 72 -19.16 2.90 -0.58
CA VAL A 72 -19.55 3.57 0.67
C VAL A 72 -19.35 5.09 0.61
N PHE A 73 -18.21 5.55 0.08
CA PHE A 73 -17.81 6.97 0.14
C PHE A 73 -18.08 7.75 -1.17
N GLY A 74 -18.56 7.08 -2.21
CA GLY A 74 -18.81 7.66 -3.53
C GLY A 74 -17.75 7.26 -4.56
N THR A 75 -18.18 7.16 -5.83
CA THR A 75 -17.32 6.72 -6.95
C THR A 75 -16.50 7.86 -7.54
N GLU A 76 -15.82 8.62 -6.69
CA GLU A 76 -15.01 9.79 -7.09
C GLU A 76 -13.51 9.45 -7.08
N LEU A 77 -12.76 10.01 -8.03
CA LEU A 77 -11.31 9.81 -8.11
C LEU A 77 -10.59 10.30 -6.84
N LEU A 78 -11.14 11.32 -6.19
CA LEU A 78 -10.63 11.84 -4.92
C LEU A 78 -10.57 10.76 -3.82
N VAL A 79 -11.56 9.87 -3.76
CA VAL A 79 -11.58 8.77 -2.77
C VAL A 79 -10.41 7.82 -3.02
N MET A 80 -10.13 7.49 -4.28
CA MET A 80 -8.95 6.69 -4.64
C MET A 80 -7.63 7.37 -4.30
N ARG A 81 -7.54 8.70 -4.48
CA ARG A 81 -6.35 9.47 -4.10
C ARG A 81 -6.12 9.48 -2.59
N ILE A 82 -7.19 9.55 -1.80
CA ILE A 82 -7.11 9.41 -0.34
C ILE A 82 -6.61 8.00 0.03
N LEU A 83 -7.11 6.95 -0.62
CA LEU A 83 -6.62 5.59 -0.41
C LEU A 83 -5.14 5.44 -0.79
N ALA A 84 -4.69 6.08 -1.86
CA ALA A 84 -3.28 6.10 -2.25
C ALA A 84 -2.39 6.74 -1.17
N ILE A 85 -2.84 7.85 -0.56
CA ILE A 85 -2.13 8.50 0.56
C ILE A 85 -2.04 7.55 1.75
N ILE A 86 -3.15 6.91 2.14
CA ILE A 86 -3.20 5.96 3.26
C ILE A 86 -2.24 4.78 3.02
N LEU A 87 -2.30 4.18 1.83
CA LEU A 87 -1.43 3.05 1.46
C LEU A 87 0.04 3.47 1.50
N SER A 88 0.37 4.60 0.89
CA SER A 88 1.74 5.14 0.87
C SER A 88 2.27 5.36 2.28
N ILE A 89 1.54 6.06 3.14
CA ILE A 89 1.97 6.35 4.52
C ILE A 89 2.09 5.05 5.34
N SER A 90 1.22 4.06 5.09
CA SER A 90 1.31 2.74 5.73
C SER A 90 2.59 2.00 5.32
N ILE A 91 3.00 2.07 4.05
CA ILE A 91 4.29 1.53 3.56
C ILE A 91 5.46 2.19 4.31
N PHE A 92 5.52 3.53 4.33
CA PHE A 92 6.58 4.26 5.04
C PHE A 92 6.61 3.94 6.54
N PHE A 93 5.44 3.74 7.16
CA PHE A 93 5.35 3.37 8.56
C PHE A 93 5.90 1.96 8.84
N ILE A 94 5.63 0.98 7.97
CA ILE A 94 6.21 -0.36 8.13
C ILE A 94 7.72 -0.34 7.93
N ILE A 95 8.23 0.39 6.93
CA ILE A 95 9.68 0.56 6.73
C ILE A 95 10.31 1.18 7.99
N TYR A 96 9.72 2.23 8.55
CA TYR A 96 10.16 2.81 9.83
C TYR A 96 10.25 1.76 10.94
N LYS A 97 9.22 0.91 11.09
CA LYS A 97 9.21 -0.15 12.11
C LYS A 97 10.27 -1.21 11.88
N ILE A 98 10.49 -1.63 10.64
CA ILE A 98 11.57 -2.57 10.28
C ILE A 98 12.93 -1.99 10.64
N LEU A 99 13.22 -0.75 10.22
CA LEU A 99 14.51 -0.11 10.50
C LEU A 99 14.74 0.13 12.00
N MET A 100 13.68 0.44 12.75
CA MET A 100 13.73 0.52 14.22
C MET A 100 14.02 -0.83 14.86
N ASN A 101 13.45 -1.93 14.36
CA ASN A 101 13.77 -3.29 14.83
C ASN A 101 15.23 -3.67 14.55
N LEU A 102 15.80 -3.19 13.44
CA LEU A 102 17.22 -3.32 13.10
C LEU A 102 18.16 -2.43 13.93
N LYS A 103 17.62 -1.73 14.95
CA LYS A 103 18.37 -0.84 15.87
C LYS A 103 19.11 0.31 15.16
N ILE A 104 18.65 0.71 13.97
CA ILE A 104 19.20 1.88 13.27
C ILE A 104 18.81 3.15 14.02
N SER A 105 19.70 4.14 14.04
CA SER A 105 19.42 5.40 14.72
C SER A 105 18.25 6.16 14.06
N ARG A 106 17.33 6.70 14.87
CA ARG A 106 16.14 7.42 14.37
C ARG A 106 16.47 8.54 13.38
N LYS A 107 17.57 9.27 13.60
CA LYS A 107 18.00 10.35 12.70
C LYS A 107 18.28 9.82 11.29
N ILE A 108 19.01 8.71 11.19
CA ILE A 108 19.30 8.05 9.92
C ILE A 108 18.00 7.57 9.27
N ILE A 109 17.09 6.97 10.06
CA ILE A 109 15.79 6.51 9.55
C ILE A 109 14.98 7.67 8.97
N TYR A 110 14.88 8.82 9.65
CA TYR A 110 14.14 9.96 9.14
C TYR A 110 14.73 10.48 7.82
N VAL A 111 16.05 10.60 7.73
CA VAL A 111 16.73 11.04 6.50
C VAL A 111 16.48 10.06 5.37
N PHE A 112 16.60 8.76 5.63
CA PHE A 112 16.33 7.70 4.66
C PHE A 112 14.89 7.73 4.15
N LEU A 113 13.91 7.80 5.06
CA LEU A 113 12.49 7.84 4.69
C LEU A 113 12.14 9.12 3.92
N LEU A 114 12.74 10.26 4.28
CA LEU A 114 12.54 11.50 3.55
C LEU A 114 13.12 11.41 2.13
N ALA A 115 14.35 10.89 1.99
CA ALA A 115 14.98 10.69 0.69
C ALA A 115 14.15 9.73 -0.19
N LEU A 116 13.68 8.63 0.38
CA LEU A 116 12.82 7.67 -0.30
C LEU A 116 11.49 8.30 -0.73
N MET A 117 10.85 9.09 0.14
CA MET A 117 9.60 9.81 -0.18
C MET A 117 9.82 10.77 -1.36
N LEU A 118 10.90 11.55 -1.34
CA LEU A 118 11.21 12.50 -2.42
C LEU A 118 11.50 11.80 -3.76
N LEU A 119 12.12 10.62 -3.73
CA LEU A 119 12.40 9.81 -4.92
C LEU A 119 11.12 9.20 -5.50
N CYS A 120 10.22 8.73 -4.64
CA CYS A 120 9.00 8.04 -5.06
C CYS A 120 7.80 8.97 -5.32
N LYS A 121 7.83 10.24 -4.87
CA LYS A 121 6.64 11.13 -4.83
C LYS A 121 5.83 11.20 -6.12
N ASN A 122 6.48 11.18 -7.28
CA ASN A 122 5.81 11.29 -8.59
C ASN A 122 5.06 10.01 -8.98
N TYR A 123 5.49 8.87 -8.44
CA TYR A 123 4.95 7.55 -8.71
C TYR A 123 3.91 7.10 -7.69
N LEU A 124 3.74 7.83 -6.57
CA LEU A 124 2.76 7.48 -5.55
C LEU A 124 1.34 7.56 -6.14
N CYS A 125 0.71 6.40 -6.27
CA CYS A 125 -0.68 6.24 -6.63
C CYS A 125 -1.20 4.93 -6.01
N ILE A 126 -2.51 4.75 -6.07
CA ILE A 126 -3.10 3.45 -5.77
C ILE A 126 -2.84 2.55 -6.97
N ASP A 127 -1.87 1.66 -6.81
CA ASP A 127 -1.49 0.68 -7.80
C ASP A 127 -1.28 -0.67 -7.13
N TYR A 128 -1.52 -1.71 -7.92
CA TYR A 128 -1.27 -3.08 -7.55
C TYR A 128 0.14 -3.32 -6.99
N ASN A 129 1.17 -2.72 -7.59
CA ASN A 129 2.56 -2.89 -7.16
C ASN A 129 2.80 -2.34 -5.76
N PHE A 130 2.19 -1.20 -5.41
CA PHE A 130 2.28 -0.65 -4.06
C PHE A 130 1.52 -1.52 -3.04
N ALA A 131 0.39 -2.12 -3.43
CA ALA A 131 -0.32 -3.06 -2.58
C ALA A 131 0.51 -4.33 -2.29
N VAL A 132 1.14 -4.91 -3.32
CA VAL A 132 2.06 -6.04 -3.15
C VAL A 132 3.26 -5.67 -2.28
N LEU A 133 3.88 -4.52 -2.54
CA LEU A 133 4.97 -4.01 -1.71
C LEU A 133 4.56 -3.88 -0.24
N PHE A 134 3.37 -3.35 0.03
CA PHE A 134 2.84 -3.25 1.38
C PHE A 134 2.70 -4.62 2.05
N ILE A 135 2.17 -5.63 1.35
CA ILE A 135 2.04 -6.99 1.88
C ILE A 135 3.40 -7.60 2.17
N ILE A 136 4.38 -7.48 1.26
CA ILE A 136 5.75 -7.99 1.45
C ILE A 136 6.41 -7.34 2.67
N LEU A 137 6.32 -6.02 2.80
CA LEU A 137 6.89 -5.32 3.94
C LEU A 137 6.20 -5.73 5.25
N LEU A 138 4.88 -5.91 5.23
CA LEU A 138 4.12 -6.36 6.39
C LEU A 138 4.53 -7.77 6.81
N THR A 139 4.68 -8.71 5.87
CA THR A 139 5.14 -10.07 6.19
C THR A 139 6.56 -10.06 6.73
N THR A 140 7.49 -9.35 6.09
CA THR A 140 8.86 -9.18 6.60
C THR A 140 8.88 -8.58 8.02
N PHE A 141 8.06 -7.55 8.28
CA PHE A 141 7.97 -6.98 9.63
C PHE A 141 7.46 -7.99 10.67
N LEU A 142 6.44 -8.77 10.34
CA LEU A 142 5.90 -9.80 11.22
C LEU A 142 6.91 -10.93 11.47
N GLU A 143 7.64 -11.35 10.45
CA GLU A 143 8.72 -12.34 10.57
C GLU A 143 9.80 -11.83 11.53
N LEU A 144 10.33 -10.63 11.28
CA LEU A 144 11.38 -10.01 12.12
C LEU A 144 10.94 -9.82 13.57
N LYS A 145 9.67 -9.48 13.81
CA LYS A 145 9.14 -9.26 15.16
C LYS A 145 9.01 -10.57 15.97
N TYR A 146 8.82 -11.70 15.29
CA TYR A 146 8.50 -12.97 15.94
C TYR A 146 9.47 -14.09 15.54
N ILE A 147 10.74 -13.77 15.28
CA ILE A 147 11.78 -14.73 14.88
C ILE A 147 11.84 -15.93 15.85
N GLU A 148 11.81 -15.68 17.16
CA GLU A 148 11.97 -16.72 18.18
C GLU A 148 10.66 -17.41 18.60
N LYS A 149 9.50 -16.90 18.15
CA LYS A 149 8.19 -17.48 18.46
C LYS A 149 7.70 -18.31 17.28
N ASN A 150 8.09 -19.59 17.27
CA ASN A 150 7.43 -20.59 16.44
C ASN A 150 6.00 -20.77 16.92
N SER A 151 5.05 -20.27 16.13
CA SER A 151 3.64 -20.45 16.40
C SER A 151 2.91 -20.71 15.09
N PHE A 152 2.27 -21.87 15.00
CA PHE A 152 1.52 -22.28 13.82
C PHE A 152 0.52 -21.22 13.34
N LYS A 153 -0.12 -20.50 14.28
CA LYS A 153 -1.02 -19.38 13.95
C LYS A 153 -0.31 -18.26 13.17
N LYS A 154 0.91 -17.88 13.57
CA LYS A 154 1.71 -16.86 12.86
C LYS A 154 2.05 -17.34 11.46
N ASP A 155 2.55 -18.57 11.32
CA ASP A 155 2.99 -19.12 10.04
C ASP A 155 1.80 -19.28 9.08
N PHE A 156 0.62 -19.62 9.62
CA PHE A 156 -0.63 -19.62 8.87
C PHE A 156 -1.04 -18.23 8.38
N PHE A 157 -0.97 -17.20 9.24
CA PHE A 157 -1.28 -15.81 8.85
C PHE A 157 -0.28 -15.26 7.81
N ILE A 158 1.01 -15.54 7.97
CA ILE A 158 2.03 -15.18 6.98
C ILE A 158 1.76 -15.91 5.67
N GLY A 159 1.45 -17.20 5.72
CA GLY A 159 1.07 -18.00 4.56
C GLY A 159 -0.14 -17.43 3.82
N LEU A 160 -1.16 -16.92 4.52
CA LEU A 160 -2.30 -16.23 3.89
C LEU A 160 -1.88 -14.93 3.20
N LEU A 161 -1.02 -14.13 3.83
CA LEU A 161 -0.51 -12.89 3.24
C LEU A 161 0.35 -13.16 1.99
N VAL A 162 1.25 -14.15 2.05
CA VAL A 162 2.09 -14.55 0.91
C VAL A 162 1.24 -15.16 -0.20
N ARG A 163 0.24 -15.97 0.14
CA ARG A 163 -0.73 -16.48 -0.85
C ARG A 163 -1.45 -15.34 -1.57
N ASN A 164 -1.79 -14.25 -0.88
CA ASN A 164 -2.36 -13.09 -1.56
C ASN A 164 -1.40 -12.53 -2.59
N ILE A 165 -0.08 -12.53 -2.36
CA ILE A 165 0.91 -12.10 -3.37
C ILE A 165 0.93 -13.05 -4.58
N ASP A 166 0.93 -14.37 -4.36
CA ASP A 166 0.96 -15.37 -5.45
C ASP A 166 -0.33 -15.42 -6.25
N PHE A 167 -1.49 -15.38 -5.58
CA PHE A 167 -2.77 -15.16 -6.27
C PHE A 167 -2.64 -13.90 -7.10
N ASN A 168 -2.11 -12.84 -6.49
CA ASN A 168 -2.08 -11.56 -7.12
C ASN A 168 -1.19 -11.52 -8.39
N LYS A 169 -0.10 -12.31 -8.40
CA LYS A 169 0.95 -12.37 -9.44
C LYS A 169 0.76 -13.49 -10.47
N THR A 170 -0.39 -14.15 -10.56
CA THR A 170 -0.64 -15.20 -11.56
C THR A 170 -0.67 -14.65 -12.99
N ASN A 171 0.53 -14.39 -13.52
CA ASN A 171 0.94 -14.32 -14.92
C ASN A 171 2.02 -15.39 -15.16
N ASN A 172 1.81 -16.61 -14.65
CA ASN A 172 2.64 -17.75 -15.02
C ASN A 172 1.86 -18.64 -15.99
N GLY A 173 2.05 -18.34 -17.28
CA GLY A 173 1.94 -19.29 -18.39
C GLY A 173 0.52 -19.71 -18.78
N ASN A 174 -0.05 -19.02 -19.77
CA ASN A 174 -0.41 -19.64 -21.04
C ASN A 174 -0.70 -18.56 -22.08
N PHE A 175 0.11 -18.55 -23.12
CA PHE A 175 -0.18 -17.91 -24.39
C PHE A 175 -1.52 -18.41 -24.93
N PHE A 176 -2.37 -17.48 -25.37
CA PHE A 176 -3.14 -17.59 -26.61
C PHE A 176 -3.14 -16.22 -27.27
#